data_AF-A0A1V4HI87-F1
#
_entry.id   AF-A0A1V4HI87-F1
#
_cell.length_a   1.000
_cell.length_b   1.000
_cell.length_c   1.000
_cell.angle_alpha   90.00
_cell.angle_beta   90.00
_cell.angle_gamma   90.00
#
_symmetry.space_group_name_H-M   'P 1'
#
loop_
_entity.id
_entity.type
_entity.pdbx_description
1 polymer ?
#
loop_
_entity_poly.entity_id
_entity_poly.type
_entity_poly.pdbx_seq_one_letter_code
_entity_poly.pdbx_strand_id
1 'polypeptide(L)'
;MNVNYNALYSKLVETRSITKSVKHNISLRELSRLSDVRHAALSELANGKRENINFNHIERVAEALEIQDIRQIIDLVEVDE
;
A
#
# COMPACT_ATOMS: atom_id res chain seq x y z
N MET A 1 -12.83 26.50 16.11
CA MET A 1 -11.49 26.01 15.74
C MET A 1 -11.28 24.67 16.41
N ASN A 2 -11.42 23.57 15.67
CA ASN A 2 -10.98 22.22 16.04
C ASN A 2 -11.08 21.37 14.76
N VAL A 3 -10.03 21.40 13.95
CA VAL A 3 -9.94 20.51 12.78
C VAL A 3 -9.52 19.16 13.32
N ASN A 4 -10.37 18.15 13.13
CA ASN A 4 -10.11 16.78 13.56
C ASN A 4 -9.04 16.17 12.63
N TYR A 5 -7.78 16.34 13.01
CA TYR A 5 -6.61 15.85 12.24
C TYR A 5 -6.69 14.35 11.92
N ASN A 6 -7.37 13.55 12.74
CA ASN A 6 -7.51 12.11 12.49
C ASN A 6 -8.34 11.79 11.24
N ALA A 7 -9.23 12.68 10.80
CA ALA A 7 -10.01 12.50 9.56
C ALA A 7 -9.23 12.91 8.30
N LEU A 8 -8.20 13.75 8.43
CA LEU A 8 -7.32 14.14 7.31
C LEU A 8 -6.25 13.07 7.03
N TYR A 9 -5.69 12.44 8.07
CA TYR A 9 -4.72 11.35 7.90
C TYR A 9 -5.30 10.08 7.30
N SER A 10 -6.62 9.89 7.38
CA SER A 10 -7.28 8.74 6.77
C SER A 10 -7.62 8.94 5.29
N LYS A 11 -7.17 10.05 4.67
CA LYS A 11 -7.41 10.41 3.26
C LYS A 11 -6.12 10.72 2.47
N LEU A 12 -4.95 10.49 3.09
CA LEU A 12 -3.61 10.86 2.64
C LEU A 12 -2.84 9.76 1.89
N VAL A 13 -3.41 8.57 1.64
CA VAL A 13 -2.80 7.60 0.72
C VAL A 13 -3.88 6.88 -0.07
N GLU A 14 -4.18 7.39 -1.26
CA GLU A 14 -4.93 6.62 -2.25
C GLU A 14 -4.02 5.50 -2.78
N THR A 15 -3.93 4.41 -2.02
CA THR A 15 -3.22 3.23 -2.47
C THR A 15 -3.97 2.72 -3.70
N ARG A 16 -3.33 2.77 -4.88
CA ARG A 16 -3.62 1.83 -5.98
C ARG A 16 -3.20 0.43 -5.53
N SER A 17 -3.88 -0.05 -4.51
CA SER A 17 -4.35 -1.40 -4.34
C SER A 17 -3.90 -2.36 -5.44
N ILE A 18 -2.66 -2.84 -5.33
CA ILE A 18 -2.21 -4.18 -5.72
C ILE A 18 -2.59 -4.61 -7.16
N THR A 19 -2.80 -3.68 -8.09
CA THR A 19 -3.11 -4.02 -9.48
C THR A 19 -1.90 -4.68 -10.17
N LYS A 20 -0.70 -4.52 -9.61
CA LYS A 20 0.51 -5.23 -10.07
C LYS A 20 0.59 -6.71 -9.71
N SER A 21 -0.28 -7.23 -8.85
CA SER A 21 -0.41 -8.69 -8.69
C SER A 21 -0.85 -9.36 -9.99
N VAL A 22 -1.53 -8.63 -10.90
CA VAL A 22 -1.86 -9.12 -12.25
C VAL A 22 -0.61 -9.18 -13.15
N LYS A 23 0.38 -8.28 -12.96
CA LYS A 23 1.65 -8.31 -13.70
C LYS A 23 2.58 -9.43 -13.23
N HIS A 24 2.57 -9.79 -11.95
CA HIS A 24 3.35 -10.91 -11.40
C HIS A 24 2.55 -12.22 -11.27
N ASN A 25 1.25 -12.20 -11.61
CA ASN A 25 0.31 -13.32 -11.57
C ASN A 25 0.24 -14.07 -10.22
N ILE A 26 0.45 -13.36 -9.10
CA ILE A 26 0.37 -13.93 -7.74
C ILE A 26 -0.88 -13.45 -6.99
N SER A 27 -1.40 -14.28 -6.08
CA SER A 27 -2.52 -13.89 -5.22
C SER A 27 -2.07 -13.04 -4.04
N LEU A 28 -2.98 -12.26 -3.41
CA LEU A 28 -2.68 -11.56 -2.15
C LEU A 28 -2.29 -12.48 -1.00
N ARG A 29 -2.74 -13.75 -1.06
CA ARG A 29 -2.35 -14.78 -0.10
C ARG A 29 -0.89 -15.19 -0.32
N GLU A 30 -0.49 -15.32 -1.58
CA GLU A 30 0.88 -15.65 -1.93
C GLU A 30 1.84 -14.48 -1.66
N LEU A 31 1.45 -13.25 -2.00
CA LEU A 31 2.21 -12.05 -1.66
C LEU A 31 2.39 -11.92 -0.14
N SER A 32 1.37 -12.24 0.65
CA SER A 32 1.47 -12.26 2.11
C SER A 32 2.53 -13.24 2.61
N ARG A 33 2.63 -14.41 1.98
CA ARG A 33 3.63 -15.43 2.32
C ARG A 33 5.04 -15.00 1.90
N LEU A 34 5.20 -14.41 0.71
CA LEU A 34 6.50 -14.00 0.17
C LEU A 34 7.07 -12.78 0.88
N SER A 35 6.23 -11.78 1.14
CA SER A 35 6.65 -10.53 1.80
C SER A 35 6.64 -10.65 3.33
N ASP A 36 6.02 -11.68 3.91
CA ASP A 36 5.68 -11.76 5.34
C ASP A 36 5.00 -10.48 5.87
N VAL A 37 4.19 -9.86 5.00
CA VAL A 37 3.20 -8.85 5.37
C VAL A 37 1.86 -9.54 5.54
N ARG A 38 1.13 -9.21 6.60
CA ARG A 38 -0.17 -9.84 6.90
C ARG A 38 -1.16 -9.70 5.74
N HIS A 39 -1.80 -10.80 5.37
CA HIS A 39 -2.82 -10.83 4.32
C HIS A 39 -3.94 -9.79 4.54
N ALA A 40 -4.38 -9.60 5.78
CA ALA A 40 -5.38 -8.57 6.11
C ALA A 40 -4.89 -7.15 5.80
N ALA A 41 -3.63 -6.83 6.12
CA ALA A 41 -3.05 -5.52 5.83
C ALA A 41 -2.94 -5.30 4.32
N LEU A 42 -2.44 -6.30 3.58
CA LEU A 42 -2.40 -6.25 2.12
C LEU A 42 -3.81 -6.09 1.54
N SER A 43 -4.81 -6.84 2.02
CA SER A 43 -6.19 -6.75 1.56
C SER A 43 -6.82 -5.37 1.84
N GLU A 44 -6.56 -4.78 3.00
CA GLU A 44 -7.04 -3.42 3.31
C GLU A 44 -6.40 -2.38 2.39
N LEU A 45 -5.10 -2.48 2.12
CA LEU A 45 -4.38 -1.66 1.13
C LEU A 45 -4.86 -1.93 -0.30
N ALA A 46 -5.29 -3.16 -0.61
CA ALA A 46 -5.85 -3.57 -1.91
C ALA A 46 -7.29 -3.10 -2.14
N ASN A 47 -7.95 -2.54 -1.14
CA ASN A 47 -9.33 -2.11 -1.25
C ASN A 47 -9.50 -0.64 -0.83
N GLY A 48 -8.40 0.11 -0.70
CA GLY A 48 -8.41 1.49 -0.21
C GLY A 48 -8.98 1.66 1.21
N LYS A 49 -9.11 0.59 2.00
CA LYS A 49 -9.60 0.65 3.39
C LYS A 49 -8.51 1.10 4.36
N ARG A 50 -7.26 0.96 3.93
CA ARG A 50 -6.09 1.43 4.64
C ARG A 50 -5.25 2.24 3.66
N GLU A 51 -4.86 3.39 4.15
CA GLU A 51 -3.99 4.31 3.44
C GLU A 51 -2.56 4.23 4.01
N ASN A 52 -2.44 4.18 5.34
CA ASN A 52 -1.14 4.14 5.99
C ASN A 52 -0.44 2.78 5.87
N ILE A 53 0.78 2.80 5.34
CA ILE A 53 1.73 1.68 5.32
C ILE A 53 3.11 2.20 5.77
N ASN A 54 3.86 1.40 6.53
CA ASN A 54 5.21 1.78 6.95
C ASN A 54 6.25 1.42 5.85
N PHE A 55 7.41 2.07 5.89
CA PHE A 55 8.48 1.83 4.92
C PHE A 55 8.97 0.37 4.90
N ASN A 56 9.05 -0.29 6.05
CA ASN A 56 9.45 -1.69 6.14
C ASN A 56 8.51 -2.62 5.36
N HIS A 57 7.18 -2.45 5.45
CA HIS A 57 6.25 -3.25 4.64
C HIS A 57 6.38 -2.94 3.16
N ILE A 58 6.64 -1.68 2.80
CA ILE A 58 6.86 -1.30 1.40
C ILE A 58 8.12 -2.02 0.87
N GLU A 59 9.23 -1.98 1.60
CA GLU A 59 10.49 -2.65 1.28
C GLU A 59 10.28 -4.15 1.04
N ARG A 60 9.63 -4.83 2.00
CA ARG A 60 9.35 -6.27 1.90
C ARG A 60 8.44 -6.65 0.73
N VAL A 61 7.47 -5.79 0.40
CA VAL A 61 6.63 -5.97 -0.79
C VAL A 61 7.44 -5.75 -2.06
N ALA A 62 8.37 -4.78 -2.07
CA ALA A 62 9.25 -4.52 -3.20
C ALA A 62 10.19 -5.71 -3.45
N GLU A 63 10.82 -6.23 -2.40
CA GLU A 63 11.67 -7.43 -2.47
C GLU A 63 10.89 -8.64 -3.00
N ALA A 64 9.70 -8.91 -2.44
CA ALA A 64 8.86 -10.04 -2.85
C ALA A 64 8.38 -9.96 -4.31
N LEU A 65 8.34 -8.77 -4.89
CA LEU A 65 7.92 -8.52 -6.28
C LEU A 65 9.08 -8.19 -7.21
N GLU A 66 10.33 -8.26 -6.73
CA GLU A 66 11.53 -7.87 -7.49
C GLU A 66 11.46 -6.44 -8.06
N ILE A 67 10.83 -5.54 -7.31
CA ILE A 67 10.66 -4.13 -7.69
C ILE A 67 11.88 -3.34 -7.23
N GLN A 68 12.60 -2.77 -8.20
CA GLN A 68 13.76 -1.90 -7.93
C GLN A 68 13.39 -0.42 -7.78
N ASP A 69 12.20 -0.02 -8.22
CA ASP A 69 11.75 1.38 -8.19
C ASP A 69 10.48 1.51 -7.33
N ILE A 70 10.58 2.18 -6.19
CA ILE A 70 9.50 2.30 -5.22
C ILE A 70 8.25 3.02 -5.74
N ARG A 71 8.41 3.88 -6.76
CA ARG A 71 7.30 4.58 -7.43
C ARG A 71 6.36 3.61 -8.15
N GLN A 72 6.78 2.35 -8.25
CA GLN A 72 5.94 1.26 -8.72
C GLN A 72 4.90 0.79 -7.69
N ILE A 73 5.05 1.18 -6.42
CA ILE A 73 4.23 0.79 -5.26
C ILE A 73 3.51 2.01 -4.67
N ILE A 74 4.17 3.17 -4.62
CA ILE A 74 3.62 4.41 -4.04
C ILE A 74 3.53 5.51 -5.10
N ASP A 75 2.48 6.34 -5.00
CA ASP A 75 2.31 7.57 -5.77
C ASP A 75 2.31 8.76 -4.81
N LEU A 76 2.87 9.89 -5.24
CA LEU A 76 2.78 11.17 -4.53
C LEU A 76 1.60 11.95 -5.11
N VAL A 77 0.70 12.39 -4.25
CA VAL A 77 -0.47 13.20 -4.63
C VAL A 77 -0.33 14.60 -4.04
N GLU A 78 -0.70 15.60 -4.83
CA GLU A 78 -0.84 16.97 -4.35
C GLU A 78 -2.14 17.07 -3.54
N VAL A 79 -2.07 17.74 -2.39
CA VAL A 79 -3.23 17.93 -1.50
C VAL A 79 -3.51 19.42 -1.50
N ASP A 80 -4.56 19.83 -2.22
CA ASP A 80 -5.05 21.20 -2.17
C ASP A 80 -5.57 21.52 -0.76
N GLU A 81 -5.09 22.63 -0.17
CA GLU A 81 -5.45 23.11 1.17
C GLU A 81 -6.91 23.57 1.31
#